data_AF-A0A944SFE2-F1
#
_entry.id   AF-A0A944SFE2-F1
#
_cell.length_a   1.000
_cell.length_b   1.000
_cell.length_c   1.000
_cell.angle_alpha   90.00
_cell.angle_beta   90.00
_cell.angle_gamma   90.00
#
_symmetry.space_group_name_H-M   'P 1'
#
loop_
_entity.id
_entity.type
_entity.pdbx_description
1 polymer ?
#
loop_
_entity_poly.entity_id
_entity_poly.type
_entity_poly.pdbx_seq_one_letter_code
_entity_poly.pdbx_strand_id
1 'polypeptide(L)' 'MTKLVKYVRFGDLKEKGIVNNWTTLRRWIKAGHFPPGRMIGPNSRAWTEIEIEAHQQRLDTQASGA' A
#
# COMPACT_ATOMS: atom_id res chain seq x y z
N MET A 1 22.05 4.90 -1.97
CA MET A 1 21.26 5.76 -2.90
C MET A 1 19.95 6.09 -2.22
N THR A 2 19.67 7.37 -1.98
CA THR A 2 18.42 7.81 -1.32
C THR A 2 17.28 7.72 -2.32
N LYS A 3 16.27 6.90 -2.04
CA LYS A 3 15.11 6.73 -2.92
C LYS A 3 14.24 7.99 -2.87
N LEU A 4 13.92 8.57 -4.02
CA LEU A 4 13.01 9.70 -4.13
C LEU A 4 11.62 9.31 -3.60
N VAL A 5 11.02 10.18 -2.79
CA VAL A 5 9.70 9.94 -2.20
C VAL A 5 8.63 10.14 -3.28
N LYS A 6 8.28 9.05 -3.98
CA LYS A 6 7.14 9.03 -4.89
C LYS A 6 5.88 8.67 -4.12
N TYR A 7 4.82 9.43 -4.35
CA TYR A 7 3.49 9.11 -3.82
C TYR A 7 2.73 8.25 -4.82
N VAL A 8 2.09 7.20 -4.30
CA VAL A 8 1.18 6.33 -5.04
C VAL A 8 -0.22 6.49 -4.47
N ARG A 9 -1.22 6.54 -5.36
CA ARG A 9 -2.64 6.62 -5.03
C ARG A 9 -3.29 5.26 -5.25
N PHE A 10 -4.56 5.16 -4.89
CA PHE A 10 -5.33 3.93 -5.11
C PHE A 10 -5.34 3.47 -6.57
N GLY A 11 -5.42 4.40 -7.53
CA GLY A 11 -5.34 4.09 -8.96
C GLY A 11 -4.05 3.33 -9.30
N ASP A 12 -2.90 3.87 -8.88
CA ASP A 12 -1.60 3.23 -9.09
C ASP A 12 -1.51 1.86 -8.41
N LEU A 13 -2.05 1.72 -7.18
CA LEU A 13 -2.06 0.44 -6.47
C LEU A 13 -2.93 -0.61 -7.19
N LYS A 14 -4.03 -0.17 -7.81
CA LYS A 14 -4.92 -1.03 -8.59
C LYS A 14 -4.29 -1.46 -9.91
N GLU A 15 -3.63 -0.55 -10.61
CA GLU A 15 -2.89 -0.85 -11.83
C GLU A 15 -1.74 -1.82 -11.58
N LYS A 16 -1.07 -1.70 -10.43
CA LYS A 16 -0.02 -2.65 -9.98
C LYS A 16 -0.58 -3.99 -9.47
N GLY A 17 -1.90 -4.19 -9.44
CA GLY A 17 -2.53 -5.43 -8.96
C GLY A 17 -2.43 -5.68 -7.45
N ILE A 18 -2.04 -4.68 -6.67
CA ILE A 18 -1.86 -4.79 -5.21
C ILE A 18 -3.22 -4.77 -4.50
N VAL A 19 -4.16 -3.97 -5.01
CA VAL A 19 -5.51 -3.82 -4.47
C VAL A 19 -6.55 -3.80 -5.59
N ASN A 20 -7.67 -4.48 -5.40
CA ASN A 20 -8.71 -4.54 -6.43
C ASN A 20 -9.88 -3.59 -6.15
N ASN A 21 -10.18 -3.32 -4.88
CA ASN A 21 -11.30 -2.46 -4.49
C ASN A 21 -11.03 -1.70 -3.16
N TRP A 22 -11.69 -0.56 -3.01
CA TRP A 22 -11.54 0.32 -1.84
C TRP A 22 -12.02 -0.31 -0.53
N THR A 23 -13.05 -1.14 -0.57
CA THR A 23 -13.64 -1.78 0.62
C THR A 23 -12.65 -2.75 1.26
N THR A 24 -12.03 -3.61 0.47
CA THR A 24 -10.98 -4.55 0.88
C THR A 24 -9.78 -3.80 1.42
N LEU A 25 -9.31 -2.76 0.71
CA LEU A 25 -8.23 -1.92 1.18
C LEU A 25 -8.53 -1.31 2.56
N ARG A 26 -9.74 -0.75 2.75
CA ARG A 26 -10.15 -0.19 4.04
C ARG A 26 -10.18 -1.24 5.15
N ARG A 27 -10.63 -2.47 4.85
CA ARG A 27 -10.61 -3.59 5.80
C ARG A 27 -9.18 -3.97 6.18
N TRP A 28 -8.27 -4.06 5.22
CA TRP A 28 -6.86 -4.37 5.49
C TRP A 28 -6.17 -3.28 6.29
N ILE A 29 -6.45 -2.01 6.01
CA ILE A 29 -5.96 -0.89 6.83
C ILE A 29 -6.48 -1.01 8.26
N LYS A 30 -7.78 -1.29 8.45
CA LYS A 30 -8.37 -1.46 9.79
C LYS A 30 -7.77 -2.66 10.54
N ALA A 31 -7.47 -3.74 9.82
CA ALA A 31 -6.86 -4.95 10.38
C ALA A 31 -5.34 -4.84 10.61
N GLY A 32 -4.71 -3.72 10.23
CA GLY A 32 -3.25 -3.55 10.31
C GLY A 32 -2.47 -4.37 9.28
N HIS A 33 -3.15 -4.95 8.30
CA HIS A 33 -2.51 -5.71 7.23
C HIS A 33 -1.96 -4.82 6.12
N PHE A 34 -2.48 -3.60 5.95
CA PHE A 34 -2.04 -2.65 4.94
C PHE A 34 -1.69 -1.28 5.55
N PRO A 35 -0.71 -0.54 5.00
CA PRO A 35 -0.35 0.78 5.52
C PRO A 35 -1.55 1.75 5.51
N PRO A 36 -1.75 2.57 6.55
CA PRO A 36 -2.93 3.44 6.66
C PRO A 36 -3.00 4.51 5.58
N GLY A 37 -1.85 4.96 5.07
CA GLY A 37 -1.75 6.02 4.07
C GLY A 37 -2.08 7.40 4.64
N ARG A 38 -1.65 8.43 3.93
CA ARG A 38 -1.88 9.84 4.27
C ARG A 38 -3.09 10.37 3.51
N MET A 39 -3.94 11.12 4.20
CA MET A 39 -5.07 11.80 3.56
C MET A 39 -4.55 13.05 2.86
N ILE A 40 -4.68 13.11 1.54
CA ILE A 40 -4.18 14.21 0.70
C ILE A 40 -5.31 15.07 0.11
N GLY A 41 -6.55 14.70 0.37
CA GLY A 41 -7.74 15.40 -0.08
C GLY A 41 -9.01 14.68 0.36
N PRO A 42 -10.20 15.22 0.02
CA PRO A 42 -11.47 14.60 0.34
C PRO A 42 -11.51 13.17 -0.22
N ASN A 43 -11.65 12.18 0.67
CA ASN A 43 -11.67 10.75 0.34
C ASN A 43 -10.46 10.22 -0.44
N SER A 44 -9.37 11.00 -0.52
CA SER A 44 -8.18 10.64 -1.28
C SER A 44 -7.04 10.31 -0.35
N ARG A 45 -6.49 9.10 -0.50
CA ARG A 45 -5.32 8.63 0.24
C ARG A 45 -4.14 8.41 -0.70
N ALA A 46 -2.95 8.71 -0.19
CA ALA A 46 -1.70 8.42 -0.85
C ALA A 46 -0.73 7.72 0.12
N TRP A 47 0.12 6.89 -0.45
CA TRP A 47 1.18 6.17 0.23
C TRP A 47 2.50 6.55 -0.41
N THR A 48 3.60 6.40 0.31
CA THR A 48 4.91 6.48 -0.32
C THR A 48 5.22 5.13 -0.98
N GLU A 49 5.97 5.17 -2.07
CA GLU A 49 6.42 3.94 -2.74
C GLU A 49 7.23 3.05 -1.79
N ILE A 50 8.02 3.66 -0.90
CA ILE A 50 8.80 2.97 0.14
C ILE A 50 7.89 2.17 1.09
N GLU A 51 6.79 2.77 1.56
CA GLU A 51 5.84 2.06 2.45
C GLU A 51 5.19 0.85 1.75
N ILE A 52 4.89 0.98 0.46
CA ILE A 52 4.27 -0.09 -0.32
C ILE A 52 5.27 -1.20 -0.60
N GLU A 53 6.51 -0.87 -0.95
CA GLU A 53 7.57 -1.85 -1.14
C GLU A 53 7.89 -2.59 0.15
N ALA A 54 8.02 -1.89 1.28
CA ALA A 54 8.22 -2.53 2.57
C ALA A 54 7.06 -3.47 2.93
N HIS A 55 5.83 -3.09 2.58
CA HIS A 55 4.66 -3.95 2.74
C HIS A 55 4.75 -5.21 1.87
N GLN A 56 5.12 -5.10 0.60
CA GLN A 56 5.28 -6.26 -0.29
C GLN A 56 6.42 -7.17 0.15
N GLN A 57 7.56 -6.61 0.56
CA GLN A 57 8.69 -7.38 1.09
C GLN A 57 8.28 -8.17 2.34
N ARG A 58 7.46 -7.58 3.21
CA ARG A 58 6.90 -8.29 4.37
C ARG A 58 6.04 -9.48 3.94
N LEU A 59 5.24 -9.34 2.87
CA LEU A 59 4.41 -10.44 2.36
C LEU A 59 5.25 -11.55 1.73
N ASP A 60 6.27 -11.20 0.94
CA ASP A 60 7.19 -12.15 0.33
C ASP A 60 7.95 -12.98 1.38
N THR A 61 8.44 -12.31 2.43
CA THR A 61 9.11 -12.96 3.57
C THR A 61 8.21 -13.98 4.28
N GLN A 62 6.89 -13.75 4.31
CA GLN A 62 5.93 -14.67 4.92
C GLN A 62 5.56 -15.84 3.97
N ALA A 63 5.76 -15.69 2.67
CA ALA A 63 5.47 -16.71 1.66
C ALA A 63 6.61 -17.72 1.48
N SER A 64 7.87 -17.33 1.73
CA SER A 64 9.05 -18.21 1.59
C SER A 64 9.33 -19.11 2.81
N GLY A 65 8.46 -19.12 3.81
CA GLY A 65 8.65 -19.84 5.08
C GLY A 65 7.67 -21.00 5.33
N ALA A 66 7.05 -21.56 4.29
CA ALA A 66 6.12 -22.69 4.39
C ALA A 66 6.66 -23.92 3.65
#